data_AF-A0A7W8PDA6-F1
#
_entry.id   AF-A0A7W8PDA6-F1
#
_cell.length_a   1.000
_cell.length_b   1.000
_cell.length_c   1.000
_cell.angle_alpha   90.00
_cell.angle_beta   90.00
_cell.angle_gamma   90.00
#
_symmetry.space_group_name_H-M   'P 1'
#
loop_
_entity.id
_entity.type
_entity.pdbx_description
1 polymer ?
#
loop_
_entity_poly.entity_id
_entity_poly.type
_entity_poly.pdbx_seq_one_letter_code
_entity_poly.pdbx_strand_id
1 'polypeptide(L)'
;MLMRSGIADPLGVVGAPPIEYAFRDGMKREPNDEGDDMDTIDGIDLNSFATGNSVKGLSETNCRDVPTAPGVYVVIRAASGVPPFLPASKAGRFKGLDPSYPEEIVRAAWVHDATVVYIGKGAGRNGLRQRVRQLVQFAYGKDVGHRGGRLLWYIPEWEQLLVRWSVCNGEPADTVKAGLIERFREHYRNRPPYANRISGGTGGLRPALSRRRPWDGGKPLRFAK
;
A
#
# COMPACT_ATOMS: atom_id res chain seq x y z
N MET A 1 32.38 -51.44 -42.76
CA MET A 1 31.57 -50.81 -41.69
C MET A 1 30.57 -49.89 -42.39
N LEU A 2 29.29 -50.22 -42.28
CA LEU A 2 28.22 -49.79 -43.19
C LEU A 2 27.84 -48.31 -43.03
N MET A 3 27.48 -47.70 -44.16
CA MET A 3 27.15 -46.28 -44.37
C MET A 3 25.81 -45.84 -43.75
N ARG A 4 25.64 -44.53 -43.50
CA ARG A 4 24.66 -43.66 -44.21
C ARG A 4 24.71 -42.18 -43.78
N SER A 5 24.25 -41.35 -44.72
CA SER A 5 24.28 -39.89 -44.87
C SER A 5 23.21 -39.09 -44.10
N GLY A 6 23.38 -37.76 -44.04
CA GLY A 6 22.31 -36.75 -43.88
C GLY A 6 22.78 -35.50 -43.12
N ILE A 7 23.15 -34.40 -43.80
CA ILE A 7 22.36 -33.18 -44.13
C ILE A 7 22.04 -32.28 -42.90
N ALA A 8 22.34 -31.00 -43.10
CA ALA A 8 22.35 -29.87 -42.17
C ALA A 8 20.98 -29.36 -41.70
N ASP A 9 20.94 -28.66 -40.56
CA ASP A 9 20.41 -27.28 -40.45
C ASP A 9 20.76 -26.64 -39.07
N PRO A 10 20.64 -25.30 -38.89
CA PRO A 10 21.62 -24.47 -38.19
C PRO A 10 21.01 -23.71 -36.99
N LEU A 11 21.71 -22.67 -36.53
CA LEU A 11 21.33 -21.66 -35.52
C LEU A 11 21.78 -21.97 -34.09
N GLY A 12 23.03 -21.57 -33.83
CA GLY A 12 23.54 -21.37 -32.47
C GLY A 12 22.83 -20.19 -31.81
N VAL A 13 22.17 -20.47 -30.69
CA VAL A 13 21.69 -19.46 -29.74
C VAL A 13 22.85 -19.17 -28.78
N VAL A 14 23.55 -18.06 -29.02
CA VAL A 14 24.56 -17.53 -28.11
C VAL A 14 23.86 -16.63 -27.09
N GLY A 15 24.13 -16.86 -25.80
CA GLY A 15 23.51 -16.15 -24.68
C GLY A 15 23.72 -14.64 -24.73
N ALA A 16 22.67 -13.89 -24.37
CA ALA A 16 22.74 -12.45 -24.17
C ALA A 16 23.65 -12.11 -22.97
N PRO A 17 24.51 -11.07 -23.07
CA PRO A 17 25.30 -10.58 -21.95
C PRO A 17 24.43 -9.73 -20.99
N PRO A 18 24.84 -9.59 -19.71
CA PRO A 18 24.14 -8.76 -18.74
C PRO A 18 24.24 -7.27 -19.09
N ILE A 19 23.16 -6.54 -18.80
CA ILE A 19 23.04 -5.10 -19.02
C ILE A 19 23.94 -4.37 -18.01
N GLU A 20 25.13 -3.94 -18.45
CA GLU A 20 25.94 -2.95 -17.73
C GLU A 20 25.33 -1.55 -17.93
N TYR A 21 24.99 -0.90 -16.82
CA TYR A 21 24.64 0.52 -16.80
C TYR A 21 25.91 1.35 -17.05
N ALA A 22 26.02 1.94 -18.24
CA ALA A 22 27.07 2.90 -18.57
C ALA A 22 26.85 4.21 -17.78
N PHE A 23 27.61 4.40 -16.69
CA PHE A 23 27.78 5.71 -16.05
C PHE A 23 28.74 6.56 -16.90
N ARG A 24 28.28 7.73 -17.32
CA ARG A 24 29.10 8.75 -17.98
C ARG A 24 30.17 9.28 -17.03
N ASP A 25 31.41 9.25 -17.51
CA ASP A 25 32.62 9.72 -16.85
C ASP A 25 32.69 11.25 -16.78
N GLY A 26 33.32 11.79 -15.72
CA GLY A 26 33.83 13.16 -15.70
C GLY A 26 32.99 14.25 -15.04
N MET A 27 32.71 14.16 -13.73
CA MET A 27 32.54 15.35 -12.89
C MET A 27 33.10 15.07 -11.50
N LYS A 28 34.28 15.62 -11.19
CA LYS A 28 34.88 15.55 -9.86
C LYS A 28 33.95 16.30 -8.89
N ARG A 29 33.22 15.55 -8.07
CA ARG A 29 32.57 16.11 -6.87
C ARG A 29 33.63 16.19 -5.77
N GLU A 30 33.80 17.36 -5.20
CA GLU A 30 34.55 17.51 -3.96
C GLU A 30 33.81 16.76 -2.82
N PRO A 31 34.53 16.18 -1.84
CA PRO A 31 33.92 15.38 -0.80
C PRO A 31 33.27 16.33 0.22
N ASN A 32 31.95 16.48 0.15
CA ASN A 32 31.19 16.96 1.30
C ASN A 32 30.91 15.76 2.22
N ASP A 33 31.44 15.87 3.43
CA ASP A 33 31.47 14.88 4.50
C ASP A 33 30.17 14.92 5.33
N GLU A 34 29.03 14.63 4.69
CA GLU A 34 27.76 14.37 5.37
C GLU A 34 27.11 13.15 4.71
N GLY A 35 27.03 12.03 5.44
CA GLY A 35 26.56 10.76 4.92
C GLY A 35 25.14 10.86 4.35
N ASP A 36 25.02 10.67 3.03
CA ASP A 36 23.74 10.37 2.38
C ASP A 36 23.09 9.19 3.12
N ASP A 37 22.00 9.48 3.84
CA ASP A 37 21.22 8.50 4.59
C ASP A 37 20.53 7.57 3.59
N MET A 38 21.17 6.42 3.32
CA MET A 38 21.01 5.58 2.11
C MET A 38 19.60 5.02 1.84
N ASP A 39 18.61 5.25 2.71
CA ASP A 39 17.23 4.79 2.52
C ASP A 39 16.17 5.76 3.08
N THR A 40 16.37 7.08 2.87
CA THR A 40 15.32 8.07 3.11
C THR A 40 14.40 8.21 1.90
N ILE A 41 13.11 7.97 2.08
CA ILE A 41 12.07 8.13 1.05
C ILE A 41 10.97 9.05 1.59
N ASP A 42 10.59 10.08 0.84
CA ASP A 42 9.46 10.96 1.19
C ASP A 42 9.61 11.62 2.59
N GLY A 43 10.85 11.90 3.00
CA GLY A 43 11.20 12.43 4.33
C GLY A 43 11.22 11.38 5.46
N ILE A 44 10.98 10.11 5.15
CA ILE A 44 10.99 8.99 6.10
C ILE A 44 12.29 8.20 5.96
N ASP A 45 13.04 8.08 7.06
CA ASP A 45 14.15 7.14 7.18
C ASP A 45 13.62 5.70 7.28
N LEU A 46 13.96 4.87 6.30
CA LEU A 46 13.56 3.47 6.23
C LEU A 46 14.67 2.48 6.62
N ASN A 47 15.83 2.93 7.11
CA ASN A 47 16.92 2.04 7.53
C ASN A 47 16.50 1.03 8.61
N SER A 48 15.59 1.44 9.50
CA SER A 48 15.03 0.57 10.55
C SER A 48 13.90 -0.35 10.06
N PHE A 49 13.49 -0.23 8.79
CA PHE A 49 12.44 -1.04 8.21
C PHE A 49 13.04 -2.23 7.46
N ALA A 50 12.44 -3.40 7.66
CA ALA A 50 12.70 -4.55 6.80
C ALA A 50 12.50 -4.18 5.32
N THR A 51 13.24 -4.83 4.43
CA THR A 51 13.12 -4.67 2.96
C THR A 51 11.69 -4.88 2.47
N GLY A 52 10.91 -5.66 3.21
CA GLY A 52 9.47 -5.82 3.01
C GLY A 52 9.13 -6.87 1.96
N ASN A 53 7.84 -6.94 1.61
CA ASN A 53 7.37 -7.81 0.55
C ASN A 53 6.14 -7.19 -0.14
N SER A 54 5.90 -7.55 -1.40
CA SER A 54 4.72 -7.12 -2.15
C SER A 54 3.42 -7.62 -1.50
N VAL A 55 2.30 -6.95 -1.75
CA VAL A 55 0.98 -7.43 -1.30
C VAL A 55 0.70 -8.86 -1.78
N LYS A 56 1.08 -9.19 -3.03
CA LYS A 56 0.98 -10.56 -3.57
C LYS A 56 1.85 -11.56 -2.79
N GLY A 57 3.13 -11.25 -2.61
CA GLY A 57 4.04 -12.14 -1.87
C GLY A 57 3.61 -12.35 -0.41
N LEU A 58 3.10 -11.30 0.25
CA LEU A 58 2.52 -11.42 1.59
C LEU A 58 1.26 -12.30 1.65
N SER A 59 0.48 -12.34 0.57
CA SER A 59 -0.66 -13.25 0.44
C SER A 59 -0.19 -14.70 0.34
N GLU A 60 0.78 -14.97 -0.52
CA GLU A 60 1.35 -16.30 -0.78
C GLU A 60 2.04 -16.89 0.44
N THR A 61 2.80 -16.08 1.17
CA THR A 61 3.46 -16.52 2.43
C THR A 61 2.54 -16.43 3.63
N ASN A 62 1.31 -15.95 3.48
CA ASN A 62 0.37 -15.71 4.57
C ASN A 62 0.96 -14.81 5.68
N CYS A 63 1.74 -13.82 5.27
CA CYS A 63 2.45 -12.85 6.11
C CYS A 63 3.39 -13.51 7.14
N ARG A 64 4.00 -14.66 6.80
CA ARG A 64 4.84 -15.42 7.73
C ARG A 64 6.10 -14.68 8.19
N ASP A 65 6.58 -13.74 7.38
CA ASP A 65 7.81 -12.98 7.65
C ASP A 65 7.55 -11.72 8.49
N VAL A 66 6.28 -11.33 8.65
CA VAL A 66 5.90 -10.12 9.40
C VAL A 66 5.92 -10.42 10.90
N PRO A 67 6.64 -9.69 11.77
CA PRO A 67 6.69 -9.97 13.20
C PRO A 67 5.30 -9.94 13.88
N THR A 68 5.14 -10.72 14.95
CA THR A 68 3.94 -10.69 15.81
C THR A 68 4.00 -9.62 16.90
N ALA A 69 5.02 -8.76 16.87
CA ALA A 69 5.24 -7.67 17.80
C ALA A 69 4.54 -6.36 17.36
N PRO A 70 4.33 -5.40 18.28
CA PRO A 70 3.87 -4.06 17.94
C PRO A 70 4.83 -3.35 16.98
N GLY A 71 4.28 -2.58 16.05
CA GLY A 71 5.11 -1.84 15.10
C GLY A 71 4.34 -0.99 14.10
N VAL A 72 5.09 -0.40 13.18
CA VAL A 72 4.61 0.41 12.07
C VAL A 72 4.94 -0.24 10.73
N TYR A 73 4.19 0.10 9.70
CA TYR A 73 4.47 -0.31 8.33
C TYR A 73 4.17 0.82 7.35
N VAL A 74 4.95 0.88 6.29
CA VAL A 74 4.73 1.77 5.14
C VAL A 74 4.35 0.93 3.93
N VAL A 75 3.54 1.51 3.06
CA VAL A 75 3.18 0.95 1.75
C VAL A 75 3.76 1.86 0.69
N ILE A 76 4.57 1.30 -0.18
CA ILE A 76 5.36 1.99 -1.19
C ILE A 76 4.87 1.61 -2.59
N ARG A 77 4.74 2.60 -3.46
CA ARG A 77 4.51 2.43 -4.88
C ARG A 77 5.77 2.84 -5.64
N ALA A 78 6.44 1.87 -6.26
CA ALA A 78 7.67 2.12 -7.03
C ALA A 78 7.42 2.81 -8.37
N ALA A 79 6.24 2.62 -8.98
CA ALA A 79 5.89 3.30 -10.21
C ALA A 79 5.78 4.81 -9.97
N SER A 80 6.29 5.60 -10.90
CA SER A 80 6.20 7.06 -10.86
C SER A 80 4.88 7.57 -11.47
N GLY A 81 4.62 8.86 -11.31
CA GLY A 81 3.45 9.53 -11.88
C GLY A 81 2.11 9.15 -11.23
N VAL A 82 1.03 9.73 -11.77
CA VAL A 82 -0.34 9.51 -11.26
C VAL A 82 -0.86 8.14 -11.71
N PRO A 83 -1.32 7.26 -10.79
CA PRO A 83 -1.92 6.00 -11.17
C PRO A 83 -3.19 6.22 -12.02
N PRO A 84 -3.45 5.37 -13.03
CA PRO A 84 -4.73 5.37 -13.72
C PRO A 84 -5.78 4.73 -12.81
N PHE A 85 -6.29 5.50 -11.84
CA PHE A 85 -7.15 5.00 -10.77
C PHE A 85 -8.33 4.16 -11.30
N LEU A 86 -8.58 3.02 -10.64
CA LEU A 86 -9.71 2.16 -10.93
C LEU A 86 -11.04 2.90 -10.67
N PRO A 87 -12.11 2.61 -11.43
CA PRO A 87 -13.41 3.25 -11.20
C PRO A 87 -14.08 2.83 -9.88
N ALA A 88 -13.68 1.70 -9.31
CA ALA A 88 -14.19 1.20 -8.03
C ALA A 88 -13.14 0.38 -7.27
N SER A 89 -13.23 0.40 -5.94
CA SER A 89 -12.38 -0.41 -5.08
C SER A 89 -12.80 -1.89 -5.14
N LYS A 90 -11.83 -2.79 -5.34
CA LYS A 90 -12.05 -4.25 -5.26
C LYS A 90 -11.94 -4.82 -3.83
N ALA A 91 -11.77 -3.95 -2.84
CA ALA A 91 -11.50 -4.36 -1.48
C ALA A 91 -12.74 -4.94 -0.76
N GLY A 92 -12.50 -5.50 0.42
CA GLY A 92 -13.52 -6.16 1.22
C GLY A 92 -14.68 -5.25 1.62
N ARG A 93 -15.90 -5.80 1.58
CA ARG A 93 -17.11 -5.13 2.10
C ARG A 93 -17.31 -5.45 3.58
N PHE A 94 -16.48 -4.86 4.44
CA PHE A 94 -16.52 -5.17 5.87
C PHE A 94 -17.87 -4.78 6.49
N LYS A 95 -18.59 -5.76 7.05
CA LYS A 95 -19.96 -5.57 7.58
C LYS A 95 -20.93 -4.98 6.54
N GLY A 96 -20.79 -5.38 5.27
CA GLY A 96 -21.65 -4.94 4.17
C GLY A 96 -21.42 -3.49 3.70
N LEU A 97 -20.42 -2.80 4.23
CA LEU A 97 -20.11 -1.42 3.84
C LEU A 97 -19.26 -1.40 2.56
N ASP A 98 -19.68 -0.59 1.58
CA ASP A 98 -18.89 -0.36 0.37
C ASP A 98 -17.56 0.35 0.71
N PRO A 99 -16.40 -0.21 0.32
CA PRO A 99 -15.12 0.44 0.57
C PRO A 99 -14.87 1.66 -0.32
N SER A 100 -15.67 1.84 -1.39
CA SER A 100 -15.43 2.83 -2.44
C SER A 100 -15.65 4.28 -1.97
N TYR A 101 -14.92 5.19 -2.61
CA TYR A 101 -15.09 6.64 -2.58
C TYR A 101 -15.50 7.15 -3.97
N PRO A 102 -16.12 8.35 -4.04
CA PRO A 102 -16.28 9.09 -5.29
C PRO A 102 -14.94 9.36 -5.97
N GLU A 103 -14.92 9.38 -7.30
CA GLU A 103 -13.69 9.59 -8.10
C GLU A 103 -12.96 10.90 -7.75
N GLU A 104 -13.71 11.98 -7.50
CA GLU A 104 -13.16 13.28 -7.08
C GLU A 104 -12.30 13.16 -5.81
N ILE A 105 -12.70 12.31 -4.85
CA ILE A 105 -11.96 12.09 -3.60
C ILE A 105 -10.70 11.29 -3.84
N VAL A 106 -10.80 10.28 -4.71
CA VAL A 106 -9.66 9.44 -5.11
C VAL A 106 -8.58 10.30 -5.77
N ARG A 107 -8.98 11.16 -6.73
CA ARG A 107 -8.03 12.05 -7.42
C ARG A 107 -7.49 13.15 -6.51
N ALA A 108 -8.34 13.81 -5.72
CA ALA A 108 -7.92 14.90 -4.84
C ALA A 108 -6.97 14.43 -3.73
N ALA A 109 -7.08 13.17 -3.29
CA ALA A 109 -6.19 12.62 -2.27
C ALA A 109 -4.76 12.38 -2.79
N TRP A 110 -4.56 12.24 -4.11
CA TRP A 110 -3.25 11.92 -4.68
C TRP A 110 -2.21 13.01 -4.39
N VAL A 111 -1.03 12.59 -3.93
CA VAL A 111 0.13 13.45 -3.69
C VAL A 111 1.12 13.21 -4.83
N HIS A 112 1.40 14.25 -5.61
CA HIS A 112 2.36 14.16 -6.71
C HIS A 112 3.76 13.84 -6.17
N ASP A 113 4.46 12.98 -6.90
CA ASP A 113 5.84 12.54 -6.63
C ASP A 113 6.03 11.79 -5.30
N ALA A 114 4.95 11.40 -4.61
CA ALA A 114 5.01 10.56 -3.42
C ALA A 114 5.21 9.09 -3.78
N THR A 115 6.18 8.47 -3.11
CA THR A 115 6.51 7.04 -3.20
C THR A 115 5.82 6.25 -2.08
N VAL A 116 5.76 6.81 -0.87
CA VAL A 116 5.02 6.28 0.30
C VAL A 116 3.56 6.68 0.17
N VAL A 117 2.71 5.71 -0.10
CA VAL A 117 1.27 5.93 -0.34
C VAL A 117 0.41 5.65 0.90
N TYR A 118 0.94 4.96 1.91
CA TYR A 118 0.24 4.71 3.17
C TYR A 118 1.18 4.37 4.32
N ILE A 119 0.81 4.80 5.53
CA ILE A 119 1.50 4.49 6.79
C ILE A 119 0.49 3.92 7.77
N GLY A 120 0.71 2.70 8.22
CA GLY A 120 -0.11 1.97 9.16
C GLY A 120 0.65 1.54 10.41
N LYS A 121 -0.09 0.99 11.37
CA LYS A 121 0.45 0.41 12.60
C LYS A 121 -0.26 -0.88 12.97
N GLY A 122 0.43 -1.78 13.66
CA GLY A 122 -0.17 -2.95 14.30
C GLY A 122 0.27 -3.00 15.76
N ALA A 123 -0.65 -2.74 16.70
CA ALA A 123 -0.37 -2.73 18.14
C ALA A 123 -1.35 -3.60 18.96
N GLY A 124 -2.21 -4.36 18.28
CA GLY A 124 -3.18 -5.26 18.90
C GLY A 124 -2.61 -6.67 19.13
N ARG A 125 -3.50 -7.62 19.39
CA ARG A 125 -3.14 -9.05 19.52
C ARG A 125 -2.45 -9.54 18.23
N ASN A 126 -1.27 -10.14 18.36
CA ASN A 126 -0.41 -10.56 17.22
C ASN A 126 0.12 -9.40 16.35
N GLY A 127 0.08 -8.17 16.86
CA GLY A 127 0.88 -7.03 16.38
C GLY A 127 0.79 -6.73 14.89
N LEU A 128 1.96 -6.47 14.29
CA LEU A 128 2.12 -6.19 12.86
C LEU A 128 1.52 -7.29 11.98
N ARG A 129 1.83 -8.56 12.25
CA ARG A 129 1.38 -9.70 11.43
C ARG A 129 -0.12 -9.72 11.26
N GLN A 130 -0.88 -9.55 12.35
CA GLN A 130 -2.33 -9.52 12.25
C GLN A 130 -2.79 -8.35 11.37
N ARG A 131 -2.21 -7.16 11.57
CA ARG A 131 -2.67 -5.98 10.85
C ARG A 131 -2.33 -6.03 9.37
N VAL A 132 -1.13 -6.45 9.02
CA VAL A 132 -0.70 -6.60 7.61
C VAL A 132 -1.52 -7.70 6.94
N ARG A 133 -1.79 -8.81 7.62
CA ARG A 133 -2.68 -9.86 7.10
C ARG A 133 -4.08 -9.33 6.85
N GLN A 134 -4.63 -8.53 7.75
CA GLN A 134 -5.92 -7.87 7.52
C GLN A 134 -5.87 -6.93 6.31
N LEU A 135 -4.77 -6.21 6.07
CA LEU A 135 -4.58 -5.32 4.92
C LEU A 135 -4.66 -6.14 3.62
N VAL A 136 -3.90 -7.22 3.56
CA VAL A 136 -3.83 -8.13 2.40
C VAL A 136 -5.17 -8.81 2.17
N GLN A 137 -5.77 -9.40 3.20
CA GLN A 137 -7.10 -10.03 3.10
C GLN A 137 -8.17 -9.05 2.62
N PHE A 138 -8.12 -7.80 3.11
CA PHE A 138 -9.03 -6.75 2.68
C PHE A 138 -8.79 -6.37 1.21
N ALA A 139 -7.55 -6.33 0.73
CA ALA A 139 -7.23 -6.12 -0.68
C ALA A 139 -7.86 -7.19 -1.58
N TYR A 140 -7.84 -8.46 -1.15
CA TYR A 140 -8.47 -9.60 -1.84
C TYR A 140 -9.97 -9.77 -1.52
N GLY A 141 -10.66 -8.71 -1.10
CA GLY A 141 -12.12 -8.71 -0.98
C GLY A 141 -12.70 -9.42 0.25
N LYS A 142 -11.88 -9.87 1.22
CA LYS A 142 -12.38 -10.56 2.42
C LYS A 142 -13.09 -9.60 3.37
N ASP A 143 -14.11 -10.11 4.06
CA ASP A 143 -14.88 -9.40 5.09
C ASP A 143 -14.07 -9.28 6.39
N VAL A 144 -13.09 -8.37 6.41
CA VAL A 144 -12.21 -8.12 7.56
C VAL A 144 -12.12 -6.64 7.92
N GLY A 145 -11.93 -6.36 9.20
CA GLY A 145 -11.92 -5.00 9.76
C GLY A 145 -10.67 -4.18 9.41
N HIS A 146 -10.51 -3.78 8.15
CA HIS A 146 -9.43 -2.89 7.71
C HIS A 146 -9.93 -1.74 6.84
N ARG A 147 -10.46 -0.71 7.51
CA ARG A 147 -11.02 0.48 6.85
C ARG A 147 -10.02 1.61 6.58
N GLY A 148 -8.81 1.52 7.14
CA GLY A 148 -7.73 2.48 6.86
C GLY A 148 -7.05 2.11 5.54
N GLY A 149 -6.54 3.08 4.77
CA GLY A 149 -5.84 2.74 3.52
C GLY A 149 -6.74 2.32 2.36
N ARG A 150 -8.08 2.49 2.44
CA ARG A 150 -9.02 2.08 1.38
C ARG A 150 -8.68 2.65 -0.02
N LEU A 151 -8.06 3.83 -0.05
CA LEU A 151 -7.61 4.47 -1.27
C LEU A 151 -6.50 3.69 -2.01
N LEU A 152 -5.72 2.85 -1.31
CA LEU A 152 -4.71 1.97 -1.93
C LEU A 152 -5.33 1.10 -3.04
N TRP A 153 -6.57 0.65 -2.83
CA TRP A 153 -7.25 -0.30 -3.70
C TRP A 153 -7.90 0.33 -4.93
N TYR A 154 -7.57 1.60 -5.18
CA TYR A 154 -7.80 2.30 -6.44
C TYR A 154 -6.57 2.26 -7.35
N ILE A 155 -5.40 1.87 -6.84
CA ILE A 155 -4.18 1.72 -7.63
C ILE A 155 -4.29 0.39 -8.41
N PRO A 156 -4.20 0.37 -9.75
CA PRO A 156 -4.37 -0.86 -10.55
C PRO A 156 -3.36 -1.96 -10.20
N GLU A 157 -2.10 -1.57 -10.00
CA GLU A 157 -0.96 -2.41 -9.64
C GLU A 157 -0.84 -2.67 -8.14
N TRP A 158 -1.96 -2.64 -7.40
CA TRP A 158 -1.98 -2.78 -5.93
C TRP A 158 -1.29 -4.05 -5.41
N GLU A 159 -1.25 -5.13 -6.19
CA GLU A 159 -0.55 -6.37 -5.84
C GLU A 159 0.98 -6.19 -5.74
N GLN A 160 1.53 -5.22 -6.47
CA GLN A 160 2.95 -4.89 -6.52
C GLN A 160 3.37 -3.88 -5.44
N LEU A 161 2.41 -3.29 -4.72
CA LEU A 161 2.71 -2.37 -3.63
C LEU A 161 3.59 -3.07 -2.60
N LEU A 162 4.73 -2.45 -2.29
CA LEU A 162 5.69 -2.98 -1.33
C LEU A 162 5.27 -2.59 0.07
N VAL A 163 5.19 -3.55 0.98
CA VAL A 163 4.91 -3.29 2.40
C VAL A 163 6.20 -3.53 3.19
N ARG A 164 6.75 -2.46 3.76
CA ARG A 164 7.91 -2.50 4.67
C ARG A 164 7.44 -2.28 6.10
N TRP A 165 8.10 -2.88 7.08
CA TRP A 165 7.70 -2.78 8.49
C TRP A 165 8.89 -2.62 9.42
N SER A 166 8.64 -2.00 10.58
CA SER A 166 9.59 -1.88 11.67
C SER A 166 8.89 -2.17 13.01
N VAL A 167 9.59 -2.88 13.89
CA VAL A 167 9.10 -3.21 15.25
C VAL A 167 9.39 -2.03 16.17
N CYS A 168 8.40 -1.59 16.94
CA CYS A 168 8.60 -0.51 17.91
C CYS A 168 9.09 -1.10 19.24
N ASN A 169 10.35 -0.84 19.58
CA ASN A 169 10.97 -1.29 20.83
C ASN A 169 10.77 -0.25 21.93
N GLY A 170 9.76 -0.43 22.77
CA GLY A 170 9.49 0.44 23.93
C GLY A 170 8.69 1.70 23.62
N GLU A 171 8.76 2.23 22.39
CA GLU A 171 7.92 3.34 21.97
C GLU A 171 6.52 2.89 21.51
N PRO A 172 5.43 3.59 21.88
CA PRO A 172 4.10 3.27 21.38
C PRO A 172 4.02 3.44 19.85
N ALA A 173 3.50 2.42 19.16
CA ALA A 173 3.36 2.44 17.70
C ALA A 173 2.45 3.57 17.17
N ASP A 174 1.61 4.17 18.01
CA ASP A 174 0.85 5.39 17.67
C ASP A 174 1.77 6.61 17.55
N THR A 175 2.69 6.79 18.49
CA THR A 175 3.66 7.88 18.50
C THR A 175 4.59 7.77 17.29
N VAL A 176 5.17 6.59 17.07
CA VAL A 176 6.02 6.33 15.90
C VAL A 176 5.27 6.62 14.60
N LYS A 177 4.05 6.08 14.44
CA LYS A 177 3.23 6.35 13.25
C LYS A 177 2.93 7.84 13.06
N ALA A 178 2.66 8.57 14.14
CA ALA A 178 2.39 10.01 14.08
C ALA A 178 3.63 10.78 13.60
N GLY A 179 4.80 10.49 14.16
CA GLY A 179 6.08 11.08 13.72
C GLY A 179 6.39 10.79 12.25
N LEU A 180 6.14 9.58 11.76
CA LEU A 180 6.30 9.25 10.34
C LEU A 180 5.35 10.05 9.43
N ILE A 181 4.10 10.26 9.85
CA ILE A 181 3.15 11.07 9.10
C ILE A 181 3.56 12.56 9.12
N GLU A 182 4.12 13.05 10.22
CA GLU A 182 4.62 14.41 10.35
C GLU A 182 5.82 14.66 9.43
N ARG A 183 6.81 13.76 9.45
CA ARG A 183 7.95 13.79 8.51
C ARG A 183 7.52 13.82 7.04
N PHE A 184 6.56 12.97 6.66
CA PHE A 184 5.98 13.00 5.31
C PHE A 184 5.30 14.34 5.00
N ARG A 185 4.57 14.91 5.97
CA ARG A 185 3.87 16.19 5.80
C ARG A 185 4.83 17.35 5.62
N GLU A 186 5.92 17.38 6.38
CA GLU A 186 7.00 18.36 6.21
C GLU A 186 7.53 18.33 4.77
N HIS A 187 7.67 17.14 4.20
CA HIS A 187 8.12 16.95 2.82
C HIS A 187 7.08 17.40 1.77
N TYR A 188 5.77 17.13 1.99
CA TYR A 188 4.71 17.36 0.99
C TYR A 188 3.73 18.49 1.33
N ARG A 189 4.22 19.63 1.82
CA ARG A 189 3.40 20.84 2.09
C ARG A 189 2.17 20.51 2.96
N ASN A 190 2.41 19.79 4.05
CA ASN A 190 1.43 19.39 5.05
C ASN A 190 0.35 18.39 4.58
N ARG A 191 0.52 17.76 3.40
CA ARG A 191 -0.36 16.69 2.92
C ARG A 191 0.04 15.35 3.54
N PRO A 192 -0.90 14.50 3.99
CA PRO A 192 -0.58 13.15 4.42
C PRO A 192 -0.33 12.23 3.21
N PRO A 193 0.24 11.02 3.42
CA PRO A 193 0.31 10.00 2.37
C PRO A 193 -1.09 9.73 1.78
N TYR A 194 -1.13 9.39 0.50
CA TYR A 194 -2.36 9.25 -0.31
C TYR A 194 -3.52 8.54 0.43
N ALA A 195 -3.26 7.40 1.06
CA ALA A 195 -4.30 6.59 1.70
C ALA A 195 -4.42 6.79 3.22
N ASN A 196 -3.64 7.72 3.79
CA ASN A 196 -3.82 8.21 5.16
C ASN A 196 -4.93 9.27 5.18
N ARG A 197 -5.72 9.28 6.25
CA ARG A 197 -6.79 10.28 6.39
C ARG A 197 -6.19 11.67 6.62
N ILE A 198 -6.81 12.67 6.01
CA ILE A 198 -6.60 14.08 6.36
C ILE A 198 -7.26 14.30 7.73
N SER A 199 -6.47 14.31 8.80
CA SER A 199 -6.94 14.83 10.10
C SER A 199 -7.17 16.33 9.93
N GLY A 200 -8.43 16.78 9.88
CA GLY A 200 -8.77 18.21 9.74
C GLY A 200 -10.09 18.56 9.04
N GLY A 201 -10.83 17.59 8.51
CA GLY A 201 -12.09 17.84 7.79
C GLY A 201 -13.32 17.18 8.43
N THR A 202 -13.67 17.51 9.67
CA THR A 202 -15.06 17.36 10.13
C THR A 202 -15.87 18.51 9.55
N GLY A 203 -16.11 18.45 8.25
CA GLY A 203 -16.87 19.44 7.50
C GLY A 203 -16.97 19.03 6.04
N GLY A 204 -18.02 18.28 5.70
CA GLY A 204 -18.46 18.13 4.31
C GLY A 204 -17.79 16.99 3.53
N LEU A 205 -18.18 15.75 3.82
CA LEU A 205 -18.47 14.72 2.79
C LEU A 205 -19.03 13.51 3.54
N ARG A 206 -20.24 13.69 4.08
CA ARG A 206 -21.13 12.54 4.25
C ARG A 206 -21.45 12.07 2.83
N PRO A 207 -21.20 10.81 2.46
CA PRO A 207 -21.83 10.26 1.27
C PRO A 207 -23.33 10.53 1.44
N ALA A 208 -23.95 11.16 0.45
CA ALA A 208 -25.40 11.23 0.41
C ALA A 208 -25.89 9.79 0.54
N LEU A 209 -26.43 9.45 1.71
CA LEU A 209 -27.21 8.24 1.88
C LEU A 209 -28.28 8.36 0.81
N SER A 210 -28.21 7.48 -0.19
CA SER A 210 -29.32 7.28 -1.12
C SER A 210 -30.57 7.18 -0.26
N ARG A 211 -31.53 8.07 -0.52
CA ARG A 211 -32.84 8.06 0.14
C ARG A 211 -33.51 6.73 -0.21
N ARG A 212 -33.23 5.68 0.55
CA ARG A 212 -34.12 4.52 0.65
C ARG A 212 -35.22 4.94 1.63
N ARG A 213 -36.46 4.72 1.18
CA ARG A 213 -37.70 5.13 1.86
C ARG A 213 -37.71 4.66 3.32
N PRO A 214 -38.39 5.38 4.23
CA PRO A 214 -38.63 4.89 5.59
C PRO A 214 -39.35 3.54 5.54
N TRP A 215 -38.91 2.63 6.40
CA TRP A 215 -39.60 1.40 6.72
C TRP A 215 -40.86 1.73 7.54
N ASP A 216 -42.03 1.67 6.91
CA ASP A 216 -43.31 1.80 7.61
C ASP A 216 -43.60 0.54 8.42
N GLY A 217 -43.46 0.67 9.74
CA GLY A 217 -43.86 -0.35 10.69
C GLY A 217 -45.37 -0.59 10.67
N GLY A 218 -45.81 -1.55 9.85
CA GLY A 218 -47.18 -2.07 9.87
C GLY A 218 -47.28 -3.36 10.68
N LYS A 219 -47.67 -3.27 11.95
CA LYS A 219 -48.36 -4.38 12.64
C LYS A 219 -49.86 -4.24 12.38
N PRO A 220 -50.57 -5.23 11.84
CA PRO A 220 -52.01 -5.26 11.95
C PRO A 220 -52.44 -5.89 13.28
N LEU A 221 -53.28 -5.14 14.01
CA LEU A 221 -54.14 -5.65 15.08
C LEU A 221 -55.02 -6.78 14.53
N ARG A 222 -55.20 -7.84 15.32
CA ARG A 222 -56.35 -8.73 15.19
C ARG A 222 -57.18 -8.63 16.46
N PHE A 223 -58.38 -8.06 16.32
CA PHE A 223 -59.43 -8.12 17.31
C PHE A 223 -60.13 -9.48 17.26
N ALA A 224 -60.58 -9.91 18.44
CA ALA A 224 -61.35 -11.12 18.69
C ALA A 224 -62.75 -11.09 18.04
N LYS A 225 -63.28 -12.30 17.80
CA LYS A 225 -64.68 -12.65 18.05
C LYS A 225 -64.68 -13.87 18.94
#